data_AF-A0A6N9L4U9-F1
#
_entry.id   AF-A0A6N9L4U9-F1
#
_cell.length_a   1.000
_cell.length_b   1.000
_cell.length_c   1.000
_cell.angle_alpha   90.00
_cell.angle_beta   90.00
_cell.angle_gamma   90.00
#
_symmetry.space_group_name_H-M   'P 1'
#
loop_
_entity.id
_entity.type
_entity.pdbx_description
1 polymer ?
#
loop_
_entity_poly.entity_id
_entity_poly.type
_entity_poly.pdbx_seq_one_letter_code
_entity_poly.pdbx_strand_id
1 'polypeptide(L)'
;MVKASASMTLVRVNDGEDGQGIRSITPEYYLSDSATEMPDASSNGWKSVPDDYIDKHYYWVRSKILWDDGTYTTTTPVLANDLKSIIDDYDNRINNMNNQLQQATKDASSSIEQTKASILQTVSENYYSASDGANLASTVSTIQQTTESIQMGFVKKEDFSSLSDTVSNNQTQLNTYIRFNADGIEIGKQESEFKTKQTNSKYSILQNNDEVAYFANNRMYNSNIEVSSSLRIGNFGFIVNRDGSLTFKKVGGD
;
A
#
# COMPACT_ATOMS: atom_id res chain seq x y z
N MET A 1 -129.23 -25.92 -25.66
CA MET A 1 -128.21 -26.08 -26.72
C MET A 1 -127.01 -25.22 -26.33
N VAL A 2 -125.85 -25.86 -26.32
CA VAL A 2 -124.49 -25.37 -25.96
C VAL A 2 -124.10 -24.24 -26.94
N LYS A 3 -123.42 -23.15 -26.59
CA LYS A 3 -122.04 -23.05 -26.08
C LYS A 3 -121.80 -21.66 -25.47
N ALA A 4 -121.18 -21.63 -24.29
CA ALA A 4 -120.40 -20.48 -23.86
C ALA A 4 -119.16 -20.40 -24.76
N SER A 5 -118.89 -19.23 -25.31
CA SER A 5 -117.67 -18.95 -26.06
C SER A 5 -116.73 -18.18 -25.15
N ALA A 6 -115.63 -18.82 -24.75
CA ALA A 6 -114.47 -18.12 -24.17
C ALA A 6 -113.45 -17.92 -25.29
N SER A 7 -113.15 -16.67 -25.63
CA SER A 7 -112.02 -16.33 -26.50
C SER A 7 -110.76 -16.25 -25.64
N MET A 8 -109.89 -17.25 -25.74
CA MET A 8 -108.55 -17.22 -25.15
C MET A 8 -107.57 -16.73 -26.21
N THR A 9 -107.14 -15.47 -26.13
CA THR A 9 -106.03 -14.99 -26.96
C THR A 9 -104.73 -15.36 -26.25
N LEU A 10 -104.05 -16.40 -26.72
CA LEU A 10 -102.63 -16.57 -26.43
C LEU A 10 -101.88 -15.50 -27.23
N VAL A 11 -101.56 -14.38 -26.60
CA VAL A 11 -100.45 -13.56 -27.07
C VAL A 11 -99.20 -14.28 -26.60
N ARG A 12 -98.42 -14.82 -27.54
CA ARG A 12 -97.03 -15.20 -27.24
C ARG A 12 -96.41 -13.98 -26.59
N VAL A 13 -95.92 -14.12 -25.36
CA VAL A 13 -94.92 -13.18 -24.86
C VAL A 13 -93.84 -13.20 -25.91
N ASN A 14 -93.60 -12.09 -26.61
CA ASN A 14 -92.42 -12.00 -27.43
C ASN A 14 -91.25 -12.32 -26.48
N ASP A 15 -90.49 -13.36 -26.81
CA ASP A 15 -89.17 -13.54 -26.23
C ASP A 15 -88.49 -12.16 -26.31
N GLY A 16 -87.96 -11.68 -25.19
CA GLY A 16 -87.56 -10.27 -25.02
C GLY A 16 -86.77 -9.75 -26.21
N GLU A 17 -87.08 -8.52 -26.63
CA GLU A 17 -86.40 -7.86 -27.75
C GLU A 17 -84.89 -8.11 -27.71
N ASP A 18 -84.37 -8.59 -28.86
CA ASP A 18 -82.98 -8.81 -29.21
C ASP A 18 -81.96 -8.38 -28.15
N GLY A 19 -81.72 -9.25 -27.17
CA GLY A 19 -80.63 -9.08 -26.23
C GLY A 19 -79.31 -9.28 -26.95
N GLN A 20 -78.67 -8.20 -27.39
CA GLN A 20 -77.34 -8.26 -28.04
C GLN A 20 -76.27 -8.63 -27.01
N GLY A 21 -75.77 -9.86 -27.11
CA GLY A 21 -74.72 -10.38 -26.23
C GLY A 21 -73.32 -9.90 -26.64
N ILE A 22 -72.46 -9.66 -25.66
CA ILE A 22 -71.03 -9.45 -25.92
C ILE A 22 -70.38 -10.81 -26.22
N ARG A 23 -69.78 -10.94 -27.41
CA ARG A 23 -69.04 -12.13 -27.82
C ARG A 23 -67.60 -12.12 -27.31
N SER A 24 -66.91 -10.98 -27.40
CA SER A 24 -65.55 -10.82 -26.85
C SER A 24 -65.18 -9.36 -26.69
N ILE A 25 -64.29 -9.07 -25.75
CA ILE A 25 -63.63 -7.76 -25.62
C ILE A 25 -62.13 -7.99 -25.75
N THR A 26 -61.50 -7.35 -26.73
CA THR A 26 -60.05 -7.44 -26.96
C THR A 26 -59.40 -6.06 -26.94
N PRO A 27 -58.24 -5.90 -26.29
CA PRO A 27 -57.51 -4.64 -26.36
C PRO A 27 -56.91 -4.41 -27.76
N GLU A 28 -56.88 -3.15 -28.17
CA GLU A 28 -56.12 -2.67 -29.33
C GLU A 28 -55.20 -1.53 -28.90
N TYR A 29 -54.03 -1.48 -29.53
CA TYR A 29 -52.94 -0.58 -29.21
C TYR A 29 -52.60 0.28 -30.43
N TYR A 30 -52.28 1.54 -30.20
CA TYR A 30 -51.79 2.47 -31.22
C TYR A 30 -50.53 3.16 -30.69
N LEU A 31 -49.43 3.05 -31.44
CA LEU A 31 -48.18 3.75 -31.11
C LEU A 31 -48.19 5.11 -31.83
N SER A 32 -48.30 6.18 -31.05
CA SER A 32 -48.35 7.56 -31.53
C SER A 32 -47.03 8.29 -31.25
N ASP A 33 -46.69 9.30 -32.02
CA ASP A 33 -45.63 10.28 -31.71
C ASP A 33 -46.11 11.39 -30.76
N SER A 34 -47.41 11.45 -30.47
CA SER A 34 -48.05 12.46 -29.61
C SER A 34 -48.78 11.86 -28.41
N ALA A 35 -48.53 12.44 -27.23
CA ALA A 35 -49.25 12.17 -25.98
C ALA A 35 -50.51 13.02 -25.81
N THR A 36 -50.67 14.09 -26.59
CA THR A 36 -51.80 15.04 -26.42
C THR A 36 -52.82 14.93 -27.54
N GLU A 37 -52.40 14.44 -28.70
CA GLU A 37 -53.28 14.25 -29.85
C GLU A 37 -53.75 12.79 -29.88
N MET A 38 -55.05 12.61 -29.66
CA MET A 38 -55.68 11.30 -29.70
C MET A 38 -55.65 10.76 -31.14
N PRO A 39 -55.14 9.54 -31.38
CA PRO A 39 -55.19 8.90 -32.69
C PRO A 39 -56.63 8.76 -33.19
N ASP A 40 -56.81 8.90 -34.51
CA ASP A 40 -58.12 8.69 -35.13
C ASP A 40 -58.63 7.26 -34.83
N ALA A 41 -59.86 7.18 -34.32
CA ALA A 41 -60.53 5.93 -34.02
C ALA A 41 -60.80 5.08 -35.29
N SER A 42 -60.83 5.69 -36.47
CA SER A 42 -61.01 4.97 -37.74
C SER A 42 -59.68 4.61 -38.42
N SER A 43 -58.54 4.93 -37.80
CA SER A 43 -57.23 4.63 -38.37
C SER A 43 -56.96 3.13 -38.46
N ASN A 44 -56.30 2.70 -39.54
CA ASN A 44 -55.82 1.32 -39.69
C ASN A 44 -54.56 1.02 -38.84
N GLY A 45 -54.06 1.98 -38.06
CA GLY A 45 -52.87 1.82 -37.22
C GLY A 45 -53.11 1.10 -35.88
N TRP A 46 -54.36 0.79 -35.53
CA TRP A 46 -54.69 0.02 -34.32
C TRP A 46 -54.34 -1.46 -34.49
N LYS A 47 -53.57 -2.00 -33.54
CA LYS A 47 -53.08 -3.39 -33.56
C LYS A 47 -53.56 -4.16 -32.34
N SER A 48 -53.83 -5.45 -32.49
CA SER A 48 -54.19 -6.34 -31.37
C SER A 48 -52.99 -6.79 -30.54
N VAL A 49 -51.78 -6.53 -31.02
CA VAL A 49 -50.51 -6.78 -30.31
C VAL A 49 -49.75 -5.45 -30.29
N PRO A 50 -49.24 -5.00 -29.13
CA PRO A 50 -48.44 -3.78 -29.07
C PRO A 50 -47.14 -3.97 -29.87
N ASP A 51 -46.68 -2.89 -30.51
CA ASP A 51 -45.38 -2.89 -31.17
C ASP A 51 -44.23 -2.94 -30.13
N ASP A 52 -43.00 -3.09 -30.61
CA ASP A 52 -41.84 -2.87 -29.76
C ASP A 52 -41.78 -1.41 -29.30
N TYR A 53 -41.21 -1.18 -28.11
CA TYR A 53 -41.02 0.17 -27.60
C TYR A 53 -40.13 0.99 -28.54
N ILE A 54 -40.59 2.18 -28.91
CA ILE A 54 -39.82 3.18 -29.66
C ILE A 54 -39.67 4.41 -28.78
N ASP A 55 -38.44 4.91 -28.66
CA ASP A 55 -38.15 6.13 -27.91
C ASP A 55 -39.05 7.28 -28.39
N LYS A 56 -39.53 8.09 -27.43
CA LYS A 56 -40.42 9.25 -27.63
C LYS A 56 -41.78 8.98 -28.27
N HIS A 57 -42.25 7.73 -28.30
CA HIS A 57 -43.59 7.38 -28.73
C HIS A 57 -44.48 6.99 -27.54
N TYR A 58 -45.80 7.07 -27.74
CA TYR A 58 -46.83 6.95 -26.72
C TYR A 58 -47.88 5.91 -27.11
N TYR A 59 -48.17 4.99 -26.20
CA TYR A 59 -49.21 3.99 -26.40
C TYR A 59 -50.59 4.55 -26.05
N TRP A 60 -51.49 4.49 -27.02
CA TRP A 60 -52.93 4.65 -26.82
C TRP A 60 -53.60 3.28 -26.83
N VAL A 61 -54.54 3.07 -25.92
CA VAL A 61 -55.23 1.79 -25.75
C VAL A 61 -56.74 1.99 -25.87
N ARG A 62 -57.41 1.07 -26.54
CA ARG A 62 -58.88 0.98 -26.58
C ARG A 62 -59.32 -0.47 -26.50
N SER A 63 -60.60 -0.68 -26.20
CA SER A 63 -61.23 -2.00 -26.26
C SER A 63 -62.09 -2.12 -27.51
N LYS A 64 -61.91 -3.21 -28.26
CA LYS A 64 -62.81 -3.64 -29.33
C LYS A 64 -63.79 -4.66 -28.78
N ILE A 65 -65.06 -4.30 -28.77
CA ILE A 65 -66.18 -5.11 -28.28
C ILE A 65 -66.84 -5.74 -29.50
N LEU A 66 -66.78 -7.05 -29.60
CA LEU A 66 -67.41 -7.84 -30.65
C LEU A 66 -68.74 -8.38 -30.13
N TRP A 67 -69.80 -8.11 -30.86
CA TRP A 67 -71.16 -8.53 -30.52
C TRP A 67 -71.49 -9.88 -31.16
N ASP A 68 -72.55 -10.51 -30.68
CA ASP A 68 -73.04 -11.81 -31.14
C ASP A 68 -73.55 -11.80 -32.58
N ASP A 69 -74.11 -10.69 -33.04
CA ASP A 69 -74.49 -10.42 -34.43
C ASP A 69 -73.28 -10.25 -35.39
N GLY A 70 -72.06 -10.25 -34.86
CA GLY A 70 -70.82 -10.11 -35.61
C GLY A 70 -70.36 -8.67 -35.85
N THR A 71 -71.14 -7.66 -35.43
CA THR A 71 -70.73 -6.26 -35.44
C THR A 71 -69.74 -5.97 -34.30
N TYR A 72 -69.02 -4.86 -34.38
CA TYR A 72 -68.14 -4.44 -33.29
C TYR A 72 -68.26 -2.95 -33.01
N THR A 73 -67.99 -2.58 -31.76
CA THR A 73 -67.80 -1.19 -31.33
C THR A 73 -66.44 -1.03 -30.65
N THR A 74 -65.94 0.19 -30.58
CA THR A 74 -64.67 0.51 -29.91
C THR A 74 -64.89 1.55 -28.83
N THR A 75 -64.17 1.44 -27.72
CA THR A 75 -64.15 2.49 -26.69
C THR A 75 -63.34 3.70 -27.15
N THR A 76 -63.55 4.84 -26.50
CA THR A 76 -62.67 6.01 -26.67
C THR A 76 -61.23 5.65 -26.30
N PRO A 77 -60.25 5.89 -27.18
CA PRO A 77 -58.84 5.72 -26.87
C PRO A 77 -58.42 6.48 -25.61
N VAL A 78 -57.64 5.83 -24.75
CA VAL A 78 -57.00 6.47 -23.60
C VAL A 78 -55.49 6.31 -23.70
N LEU A 79 -54.77 7.37 -23.34
CA LEU A 79 -53.31 7.34 -23.27
C LEU A 79 -52.88 6.43 -22.11
N ALA A 80 -51.95 5.51 -22.36
CA ALA A 80 -51.35 4.66 -21.34
C ALA A 80 -50.31 5.41 -20.50
N ASN A 81 -50.74 6.48 -19.82
CA ASN A 81 -49.89 7.37 -19.01
C ASN A 81 -49.07 6.65 -17.94
N ASP A 82 -49.62 5.58 -17.37
CA ASP A 82 -48.95 4.77 -16.35
C ASP A 82 -47.60 4.23 -16.85
N LEU A 83 -47.49 3.89 -18.15
CA LEU A 83 -46.25 3.39 -18.73
C LEU A 83 -45.16 4.47 -18.80
N LYS A 84 -45.52 5.72 -19.10
CA LYS A 84 -44.56 6.84 -19.17
C LYS A 84 -44.00 7.17 -17.79
N SER A 85 -44.87 7.27 -16.78
CA SER A 85 -44.45 7.56 -15.41
C SER A 85 -43.52 6.49 -14.85
N ILE A 86 -43.73 5.23 -15.23
CA ILE A 86 -42.85 4.11 -14.85
C ILE A 86 -41.47 4.27 -15.50
N ILE A 87 -41.39 4.62 -16.79
CA ILE A 87 -40.11 4.84 -17.50
C ILE A 87 -39.32 5.99 -16.87
N ASP A 88 -39.98 7.13 -16.62
CA ASP A 88 -39.34 8.31 -16.02
C ASP A 88 -38.80 7.99 -14.59
N ASP A 89 -39.51 7.18 -13.80
CA ASP A 89 -39.04 6.70 -12.50
C ASP A 89 -37.82 5.78 -12.61
N TYR A 90 -37.83 4.84 -13.58
CA TYR A 90 -36.69 3.98 -13.86
C TYR A 90 -35.45 4.78 -14.25
N ASP A 91 -35.57 5.78 -15.12
CA ASP A 91 -34.44 6.64 -15.54
C ASP A 91 -33.88 7.45 -14.36
N ASN A 92 -34.75 8.01 -13.53
CA ASN A 92 -34.33 8.73 -12.33
C ASN A 92 -33.59 7.80 -11.35
N ARG A 93 -34.08 6.57 -11.17
CA ARG A 93 -33.44 5.57 -10.32
C ARG A 93 -32.08 5.13 -10.89
N ILE A 94 -31.97 4.92 -12.20
CA ILE A 94 -30.70 4.60 -12.88
C ILE A 94 -29.69 5.73 -12.69
N ASN A 95 -30.11 6.99 -12.89
CA ASN A 95 -29.24 8.15 -12.69
C ASN A 95 -28.78 8.27 -11.23
N ASN A 96 -29.68 8.04 -10.27
CA ASN A 96 -29.34 8.04 -8.86
C ASN A 96 -28.31 6.94 -8.52
N MET A 97 -28.54 5.71 -8.99
CA MET A 97 -27.62 4.59 -8.80
C MET A 97 -26.25 4.86 -9.42
N ASN A 98 -26.19 5.45 -10.62
CA ASN A 98 -24.94 5.83 -11.28
C ASN A 98 -24.15 6.86 -10.45
N ASN A 99 -24.83 7.85 -9.87
CA ASN A 99 -24.20 8.84 -9.01
C ASN A 99 -23.68 8.20 -7.70
N GLN A 100 -24.45 7.31 -7.09
CA GLN A 100 -24.01 6.56 -5.90
C GLN A 100 -22.80 5.67 -6.20
N LEU A 101 -22.77 5.00 -7.36
CA LEU A 101 -21.64 4.17 -7.78
C LEU A 101 -20.38 4.99 -8.04
N GLN A 102 -20.51 6.17 -8.66
CA GLN A 102 -19.39 7.09 -8.87
C GLN A 102 -18.83 7.59 -7.53
N GLN A 103 -19.69 7.94 -6.58
CA GLN A 103 -19.28 8.40 -5.26
C GLN A 103 -18.57 7.28 -4.48
N ALA A 104 -19.13 6.06 -4.46
CA ALA A 104 -18.51 4.90 -3.82
C ALA A 104 -17.12 4.59 -4.40
N THR A 105 -16.96 4.72 -5.72
CA THR A 105 -15.67 4.53 -6.41
C THR A 105 -14.65 5.59 -6.00
N LYS A 106 -15.07 6.85 -5.87
CA LYS A 106 -14.23 7.96 -5.42
C LYS A 106 -13.79 7.78 -3.97
N ASP A 107 -14.72 7.39 -3.09
CA ASP A 107 -14.45 7.15 -1.67
C ASP A 107 -13.48 5.98 -1.49
N ALA A 108 -13.69 4.87 -2.20
CA ALA A 108 -12.78 3.72 -2.19
C ALA A 108 -11.36 4.10 -2.66
N SER A 109 -11.26 4.87 -3.75
CA SER A 109 -9.97 5.35 -4.27
C SER A 109 -9.24 6.24 -3.26
N SER A 110 -9.97 7.12 -2.57
CA SER A 110 -9.39 7.97 -1.52
C SER A 110 -8.92 7.15 -0.32
N SER A 111 -9.71 6.19 0.16
CA SER A 111 -9.32 5.29 1.25
C SER A 111 -8.11 4.45 0.88
N ILE A 112 -7.98 4.01 -0.37
CA ILE A 112 -6.80 3.27 -0.85
C ILE A 112 -5.55 4.16 -0.82
N GLU A 113 -5.62 5.39 -1.32
CA GLU A 113 -4.48 6.32 -1.28
C GLU A 113 -4.09 6.71 0.15
N GLN A 114 -5.07 6.93 1.04
CA GLN A 114 -4.81 7.15 2.46
C GLN A 114 -4.13 5.94 3.10
N THR A 115 -4.64 4.73 2.85
CA THR A 115 -4.05 3.48 3.36
C THR A 115 -2.62 3.29 2.85
N LYS A 116 -2.38 3.54 1.56
CA LYS A 116 -1.05 3.51 0.95
C LYS A 116 -0.10 4.51 1.62
N ALA A 117 -0.54 5.73 1.86
CA ALA A 117 0.25 6.73 2.58
C ALA A 117 0.60 6.26 4.00
N SER A 118 -0.39 5.73 4.74
CA SER A 118 -0.16 5.16 6.07
C SER A 118 0.77 3.96 6.06
N ILE A 119 0.68 3.07 5.06
CA ILE A 119 1.62 1.94 4.88
C ILE A 119 3.03 2.48 4.62
N LEU A 120 3.20 3.42 3.68
CA LEU A 120 4.50 4.01 3.39
C LEU A 120 5.11 4.71 4.60
N GLN A 121 4.31 5.46 5.36
CA GLN A 121 4.72 6.10 6.60
C GLN A 121 5.11 5.06 7.65
N THR A 122 4.26 4.06 7.91
CA THR A 122 4.51 3.01 8.89
C THR A 122 5.75 2.19 8.53
N VAL A 123 5.94 1.87 7.25
CA VAL A 123 7.14 1.20 6.75
C VAL A 123 8.36 2.12 6.93
N SER A 124 8.25 3.41 6.66
CA SER A 124 9.35 4.37 6.85
C SER A 124 9.69 4.63 8.32
N GLU A 125 8.71 4.55 9.23
CA GLU A 125 8.89 4.76 10.66
C GLU A 125 9.37 3.49 11.38
N ASN A 126 8.87 2.30 10.99
CA ASN A 126 9.19 1.02 11.65
C ASN A 126 10.36 0.27 11.02
N TYR A 127 10.64 0.47 9.73
CA TYR A 127 11.85 -0.05 9.13
C TYR A 127 12.88 1.07 9.09
N TYR A 128 13.95 0.90 9.85
CA TYR A 128 15.23 1.51 9.52
C TYR A 128 15.44 1.27 8.02
N SER A 129 15.55 2.35 7.23
CA SER A 129 15.93 2.21 5.83
C SER A 129 17.23 1.40 5.77
N ALA A 130 17.53 0.70 4.67
CA ALA A 130 18.82 0.00 4.57
C ALA A 130 20.02 0.95 4.82
N SER A 131 19.82 2.26 4.61
CA SER A 131 20.69 3.37 5.02
C SER A 131 20.70 3.67 6.53
N ASP A 132 19.59 3.54 7.25
CA ASP A 132 19.55 3.71 8.71
C ASP A 132 20.02 2.47 9.47
N GLY A 133 19.84 1.27 8.89
CA GLY A 133 20.52 0.05 9.36
C GLY A 133 22.04 0.15 9.22
N ALA A 134 22.52 0.93 8.24
CA ALA A 134 23.93 1.28 8.14
C ALA A 134 24.36 2.26 9.26
N ASN A 135 23.46 3.10 9.79
CA ASN A 135 23.76 4.01 10.90
C ASN A 135 23.81 3.33 12.28
N LEU A 136 23.56 2.02 12.37
CA LEU A 136 23.60 1.26 13.64
C LEU A 136 24.96 0.61 13.98
N ALA A 137 26.07 1.00 13.35
CA ALA A 137 27.40 0.53 13.74
C ALA A 137 28.43 1.67 13.80
N SER A 138 28.64 2.19 15.01
CA SER A 138 29.63 3.21 15.37
C SER A 138 31.08 2.72 15.38
N THR A 139 31.36 1.45 15.12
CA THR A 139 32.67 0.86 14.78
C THR A 139 32.35 -0.54 14.28
N VAL A 140 32.84 -0.93 13.10
CA VAL A 140 32.67 -2.31 12.62
C VAL A 140 33.88 -3.11 13.09
N SER A 141 33.64 -4.18 13.85
CA SER A 141 34.66 -5.18 14.13
C SER A 141 34.52 -6.36 13.16
N THR A 142 35.63 -6.81 12.60
CA THR A 142 35.71 -8.02 11.77
C THR A 142 36.57 -9.06 12.47
N ILE A 143 36.22 -10.34 12.31
CA ILE A 143 37.05 -11.47 12.75
C ILE A 143 37.34 -12.33 11.53
N GLN A 144 38.62 -12.50 11.22
CA GLN A 144 39.10 -13.35 10.14
C GLN A 144 39.97 -14.46 10.72
N GLN A 145 39.65 -15.71 10.37
CA GLN A 145 40.44 -16.88 10.74
C GLN A 145 41.07 -17.49 9.50
N THR A 146 42.34 -17.85 9.60
CA THR A 146 43.11 -18.59 8.61
C THR A 146 43.76 -19.80 9.29
N THR A 147 44.46 -20.64 8.52
CA THR A 147 45.26 -21.73 9.09
C THR A 147 46.44 -21.22 9.94
N GLU A 148 46.85 -19.97 9.76
CA GLU A 148 48.05 -19.39 10.41
C GLU A 148 47.72 -18.39 11.51
N SER A 149 46.52 -17.79 11.48
CA SER A 149 46.19 -16.68 12.38
C SER A 149 44.69 -16.46 12.59
N ILE A 150 44.37 -15.83 13.72
CA ILE A 150 43.07 -15.18 13.99
C ILE A 150 43.33 -13.68 14.09
N GLN A 151 42.66 -12.89 13.27
CA GLN A 151 42.79 -11.43 13.26
C GLN A 151 41.44 -10.78 13.55
N MET A 152 41.44 -9.85 14.50
CA MET A 152 40.34 -8.95 14.77
C MET A 152 40.69 -7.56 14.23
N GLY A 153 39.89 -7.03 13.31
CA GLY A 153 40.04 -5.70 12.74
C GLY A 153 38.96 -4.74 13.24
N PHE A 154 39.31 -3.46 13.39
CA PHE A 154 38.35 -2.40 13.74
C PHE A 154 38.42 -1.28 12.70
N VAL A 155 37.26 -0.91 12.16
CA VAL A 155 37.13 0.13 11.13
C VAL A 155 36.20 1.24 11.63
N LYS A 156 36.66 2.49 11.55
CA LYS A 156 35.81 3.67 11.79
C LYS A 156 35.00 3.99 10.53
N LYS A 157 33.71 4.24 10.71
CA LYS A 157 32.70 4.30 9.64
C LYS A 157 32.68 5.62 8.82
N GLU A 158 33.67 6.49 8.95
CA GLU A 158 33.71 7.73 8.14
C GLU A 158 33.85 7.44 6.62
N ASP A 159 34.26 6.22 6.24
CA ASP A 159 34.64 5.83 4.87
C ASP A 159 33.67 4.86 4.14
N PHE A 160 32.47 4.57 4.66
CA PHE A 160 31.50 3.65 4.00
C PHE A 160 30.41 4.41 3.24
N SER A 161 30.73 5.01 2.09
CA SER A 161 29.74 5.69 1.23
C SER A 161 28.90 4.74 0.37
N SER A 162 29.30 3.48 0.18
CA SER A 162 28.44 2.45 -0.41
C SER A 162 28.87 1.04 0.04
N LEU A 163 27.92 0.26 0.56
CA LEU A 163 28.18 -1.14 0.92
C LEU A 163 28.42 -2.04 -0.31
N SER A 164 28.11 -1.58 -1.53
CA SER A 164 28.23 -2.39 -2.76
C SER A 164 29.62 -2.39 -3.38
N ASP A 165 30.43 -1.35 -3.18
CA ASP A 165 31.74 -1.21 -3.86
C ASP A 165 32.94 -1.45 -2.93
N THR A 166 32.66 -1.68 -1.64
CA THR A 166 33.61 -1.57 -0.52
C THR A 166 34.24 -2.91 -0.09
N VAL A 167 33.89 -4.05 -0.70
CA VAL A 167 34.57 -5.33 -0.39
C VAL A 167 35.88 -5.50 -1.16
N SER A 168 36.03 -4.86 -2.33
CA SER A 168 37.19 -5.09 -3.21
C SER A 168 38.26 -4.00 -3.14
N ASN A 169 37.89 -2.74 -2.92
CA ASN A 169 38.80 -1.59 -3.09
C ASN A 169 39.21 -0.88 -1.80
N ASN A 170 38.63 -1.20 -0.64
CA ASN A 170 38.90 -0.54 0.64
C ASN A 170 40.06 -1.19 1.44
N GLN A 171 41.05 -1.75 0.74
CA GLN A 171 42.26 -2.33 1.35
C GLN A 171 43.23 -1.27 1.91
N THR A 172 42.93 0.02 1.72
CA THR A 172 43.69 1.16 2.27
C THR A 172 42.95 1.84 3.43
N GLN A 173 42.08 1.13 4.15
CA GLN A 173 41.41 1.69 5.32
C GLN A 173 42.28 1.60 6.57
N LEU A 174 42.23 2.63 7.41
CA LEU A 174 43.01 2.83 8.65
C LEU A 174 42.68 1.78 9.72
N ASN A 175 43.02 0.52 9.47
CA ASN A 175 42.63 -0.61 10.28
C ASN A 175 43.51 -0.73 11.51
N THR A 176 42.95 -0.54 12.70
CA THR A 176 43.59 -1.06 13.92
C THR A 176 43.26 -2.53 14.04
N TYR A 177 44.23 -3.35 14.45
CA TYR A 177 44.06 -4.80 14.50
C TYR A 177 44.68 -5.40 15.77
N ILE A 178 44.14 -6.56 16.15
CA ILE A 178 44.78 -7.53 17.04
C ILE A 178 44.91 -8.82 16.26
N ARG A 179 46.12 -9.39 16.18
CA ARG A 179 46.42 -10.60 15.42
C ARG A 179 47.08 -11.64 16.31
N PHE A 180 46.50 -12.83 16.35
CA PHE A 180 47.05 -14.02 17.01
C PHE A 180 47.64 -14.94 15.95
N ASN A 181 48.91 -15.31 16.07
CA ASN A 181 49.58 -16.23 15.16
C ASN A 181 50.60 -17.11 15.92
N ALA A 182 51.33 -17.96 15.20
CA ALA A 182 52.32 -18.86 15.78
C ALA A 182 53.44 -18.15 16.57
N ASP A 183 53.73 -16.88 16.25
CA ASP A 183 54.74 -16.08 16.95
C ASP A 183 54.21 -15.39 18.22
N GLY A 184 52.89 -15.29 18.38
CA GLY A 184 52.23 -14.64 19.52
C GLY A 184 51.11 -13.68 19.12
N ILE A 185 51.04 -12.53 19.81
CA ILE A 185 49.99 -11.52 19.65
C ILE A 185 50.63 -10.23 19.11
N GLU A 186 50.08 -9.67 18.05
CA GLU A 186 50.47 -8.38 17.51
C GLU A 186 49.28 -7.42 17.58
N ILE A 187 49.53 -6.19 18.05
CA ILE A 187 48.54 -5.11 18.09
C ILE A 187 49.12 -3.93 17.34
N GLY A 188 48.38 -3.42 16.36
CA GLY A 188 48.88 -2.34 15.53
C GLY A 188 47.80 -1.62 14.75
N LYS A 189 48.24 -0.67 13.94
CA LYS A 189 47.43 0.02 12.94
C LYS A 189 48.10 -0.13 11.58
N GLN A 190 47.32 -0.38 10.54
CA GLN A 190 47.81 -0.41 9.16
C GLN A 190 48.52 0.92 8.83
N GLU A 191 49.62 0.83 8.07
CA GLU A 191 50.53 1.95 7.76
C GLU A 191 51.16 2.67 8.96
N SER A 192 50.95 2.20 10.20
CA SER A 192 51.63 2.76 11.36
C SER A 192 53.02 2.15 11.50
N GLU A 193 54.01 3.02 11.67
CA GLU A 193 55.36 2.61 12.04
C GLU A 193 55.37 1.86 13.39
N PHE A 194 54.44 2.21 14.28
CA PHE A 194 54.40 1.69 15.64
C PHE A 194 53.44 0.52 15.78
N LYS A 195 53.91 -0.54 16.43
CA LYS A 195 53.11 -1.70 16.84
C LYS A 195 53.65 -2.34 18.11
N THR A 196 52.84 -3.15 18.77
CA THR A 196 53.29 -3.99 19.89
C THR A 196 53.23 -5.47 19.51
N LYS A 197 54.17 -6.25 20.03
CA LYS A 197 54.22 -7.70 19.85
C LYS A 197 54.46 -8.36 21.20
N GLN A 198 53.59 -9.30 21.58
CA GLN A 198 53.77 -10.18 22.72
C GLN A 198 54.10 -11.58 22.23
N THR A 199 55.19 -12.15 22.71
CA THR A 199 55.57 -13.55 22.51
C THR A 199 55.63 -14.25 23.87
N ASN A 200 56.01 -15.53 23.88
CA ASN A 200 56.23 -16.27 25.13
C ASN A 200 57.44 -15.77 25.95
N SER A 201 58.31 -14.96 25.36
CA SER A 201 59.56 -14.52 26.00
C SER A 201 59.67 -13.02 26.22
N LYS A 202 58.87 -12.22 25.50
CA LYS A 202 58.95 -10.76 25.55
C LYS A 202 57.64 -10.07 25.21
N TYR A 203 57.49 -8.87 25.76
CA TYR A 203 56.53 -7.87 25.29
C TYR A 203 57.33 -6.70 24.70
N SER A 204 57.07 -6.37 23.44
CA SER A 204 57.89 -5.47 22.65
C SER A 204 57.08 -4.33 22.04
N ILE A 205 57.69 -3.15 21.96
CA ILE A 205 57.25 -2.01 21.16
C ILE A 205 58.20 -1.95 19.96
N LEU A 206 57.63 -1.95 18.76
CA LEU A 206 58.37 -1.88 17.51
C LEU A 206 58.07 -0.56 16.81
N GLN A 207 59.09 0.04 16.19
CA GLN A 207 58.97 1.13 15.25
C GLN A 207 59.62 0.70 13.93
N ASN A 208 58.89 0.75 12.81
CA ASN A 208 59.39 0.28 11.50
C ASN A 208 59.92 -1.16 11.50
N ASN A 209 59.34 -2.02 12.35
CA ASN A 209 59.77 -3.39 12.67
C ASN A 209 61.05 -3.54 13.51
N ASP A 210 61.70 -2.45 13.89
CA ASP A 210 62.82 -2.47 14.84
C ASP A 210 62.29 -2.43 16.28
N GLU A 211 62.85 -3.28 17.14
CA GLU A 211 62.49 -3.31 18.57
C GLU A 211 63.12 -2.12 19.30
N VAL A 212 62.31 -1.13 19.63
CA VAL A 212 62.76 0.12 20.30
C VAL A 212 62.65 0.06 21.82
N ALA A 213 61.78 -0.80 22.33
CA ALA A 213 61.67 -1.10 23.74
C ALA A 213 61.06 -2.50 23.96
N TYR A 214 61.48 -3.20 25.01
CA TYR A 214 60.87 -4.47 25.39
C TYR A 214 61.05 -4.80 26.87
N PHE A 215 60.15 -5.65 27.36
CA PHE A 215 60.25 -6.29 28.66
C PHE A 215 60.58 -7.78 28.47
N ALA A 216 61.65 -8.24 29.10
CA ALA A 216 62.04 -9.64 29.13
C ALA A 216 62.92 -9.91 30.35
N ASN A 217 62.88 -11.14 30.87
CA ASN A 217 63.80 -11.61 31.93
C ASN A 217 63.90 -10.67 33.13
N ASN A 218 62.75 -10.19 33.61
CA ASN A 218 62.64 -9.27 34.75
C ASN A 218 63.36 -7.92 34.55
N ARG A 219 63.55 -7.50 33.29
CA ARG A 219 64.22 -6.25 32.90
C ARG A 219 63.43 -5.54 31.81
N MET A 220 63.54 -4.20 31.81
CA MET A 220 63.07 -3.34 30.73
C MET A 220 64.28 -2.82 29.97
N TYR A 221 64.23 -2.92 28.65
CA TYR A 221 65.22 -2.40 27.73
C TYR A 221 64.58 -1.32 26.88
N ASN A 222 65.25 -0.18 26.73
CA ASN A 222 64.82 0.93 25.88
C ASN A 222 66.05 1.41 25.09
N SER A 223 65.88 1.67 23.80
CA SER A 223 66.96 2.24 22.99
C SER A 223 67.34 3.64 23.45
N ASN A 224 66.35 4.47 23.77
CA ASN A 224 66.51 5.81 24.31
C ASN A 224 65.41 6.11 25.35
N ILE A 225 65.71 6.93 26.35
CA ILE A 225 64.73 7.42 27.34
C ILE A 225 64.90 8.94 27.45
N GLU A 226 63.82 9.68 27.16
CA GLU A 226 63.73 11.12 27.41
C GLU A 226 62.74 11.37 28.55
N VAL A 227 63.18 12.07 29.60
CA VAL A 227 62.39 12.34 30.81
C VAL A 227 62.13 13.83 30.94
N SER A 228 60.88 14.25 30.73
CA SER A 228 60.50 15.68 30.70
C SER A 228 60.29 16.31 32.08
N SER A 229 60.16 15.52 33.14
CA SER A 229 59.84 16.03 34.50
C SER A 229 60.80 15.48 35.56
N SER A 230 60.67 14.21 35.90
CA SER A 230 61.55 13.59 36.89
C SER A 230 61.69 12.09 36.69
N LEU A 231 62.87 11.56 37.00
CA LEU A 231 63.16 10.13 37.06
C LEU A 231 63.41 9.75 38.52
N ARG A 232 62.60 8.84 39.07
CA ARG A 232 62.73 8.37 40.45
C ARG A 232 63.23 6.93 40.51
N ILE A 233 64.23 6.69 41.36
CA ILE A 233 64.79 5.37 41.65
C ILE A 233 64.74 5.18 43.17
N GLY A 234 63.76 4.40 43.63
CA GLY A 234 63.49 4.24 45.06
C GLY A 234 63.17 5.59 45.74
N ASN A 235 63.95 5.97 46.75
CA ASN A 235 63.79 7.24 47.48
C ASN A 235 64.54 8.42 46.86
N PHE A 236 65.26 8.21 45.76
CA PHE A 236 66.06 9.23 45.08
C PHE A 236 65.42 9.61 43.75
N GLY A 237 65.60 10.87 43.32
CA GLY A 237 65.10 11.29 42.02
C GLY A 237 65.94 12.40 41.39
N PHE A 238 65.94 12.41 40.06
CA PHE A 238 66.40 13.49 39.21
C PHE A 238 65.20 14.38 38.87
N ILE A 239 65.27 15.68 39.17
CA ILE A 239 64.20 16.66 38.93
C ILE A 239 64.72 17.73 37.99
N VAL A 240 63.98 18.00 36.92
CA VAL A 240 64.23 19.14 36.03
C VAL A 240 63.51 20.36 36.60
N ASN A 241 64.28 21.39 36.96
CA ASN A 241 63.75 22.64 37.49
C ASN A 241 63.23 23.55 36.37
N ARG A 242 62.43 24.57 36.72
CA ARG A 242 61.89 25.54 35.74
C ARG A 242 62.96 26.31 34.97
N ASP A 243 64.16 26.45 35.53
CA ASP A 243 65.32 27.10 34.89
C ASP A 243 66.13 26.14 33.99
N GLY A 244 65.68 24.89 33.85
CA GLY A 244 66.35 23.85 33.08
C GLY A 244 67.49 23.14 33.83
N SER A 245 67.79 23.51 35.08
CA SER A 245 68.79 22.82 35.88
C SER A 245 68.29 21.45 36.37
N LEU A 246 69.21 20.50 36.56
CA LEU A 246 68.92 19.16 37.05
C LEU A 246 69.30 19.04 38.52
N THR A 247 68.36 18.60 39.37
CA THR A 247 68.61 18.31 40.78
C THR A 247 68.50 16.83 41.06
N PHE A 248 69.53 16.23 41.65
CA PHE A 248 69.46 14.89 42.23
C PHE A 248 69.25 14.99 43.74
N LYS A 249 68.15 14.45 44.27
CA LYS A 249 67.85 14.51 45.73
C LYS A 249 67.04 13.33 46.22
N LYS A 250 67.01 13.12 47.56
CA LYS A 250 66.00 12.28 48.21
C LYS A 250 64.63 12.96 48.05
N VAL A 251 63.65 12.25 47.48
CA VAL A 251 62.31 12.78 47.16
C VAL A 251 61.19 12.08 47.92
N GLY A 252 61.50 11.08 48.75
CA GLY A 252 60.53 10.42 49.61
C GLY A 252 61.20 9.60 50.72
N GLY A 253 60.43 9.36 51.79
CA GLY A 253 60.86 8.72 53.04
C GLY A 253 61.01 9.75 54.15
N ASP A 254 60.19 9.61 55.19
CA ASP A 254 60.49 10.17 56.52
C ASP A 254 61.89 9.72 56.98
#